data_AF-A0A3B9ZPV9-F1
#
_entry.id   AF-A0A3B9ZPV9-F1
#
_cell.length_a   1.000
_cell.length_b   1.000
_cell.length_c   1.000
_cell.angle_alpha   90.00
_cell.angle_beta   90.00
_cell.angle_gamma   90.00
#
_symmetry.space_group_name_H-M   'P 1'
#
loop_
_entity.id
_entity.type
_entity.pdbx_description
1 polymer ?
#
loop_
_entity_poly.entity_id
_entity_poly.type
_entity_poly.pdbx_seq_one_letter_code
_entity_poly.pdbx_strand_id
1 'polypeptide(L)'
;YNSVIPTNNPNQLIIDRVEFYNTVRRVSVFSNQASNLIRLKLTENQLIVSAQDIDFSISAVERLSCQYEGEDMEIGFKSTFLQEILSNLSATDVKMELSDPTRAGLLLPAENEHEEENVLMLLMPMMINA
;
A
#
# COMPACT_ATOMS: atom_id res chain seq x y z
N TYR A 1 17.15 15.85 -8.44
CA TYR A 1 15.68 15.65 -8.41
C TYR A 1 15.23 14.36 -9.13
N ASN A 2 15.83 13.93 -10.26
CA ASN A 2 15.44 12.70 -10.98
C ASN A 2 16.03 11.36 -10.47
N SER A 3 16.71 11.30 -9.32
CA SER A 3 17.47 10.11 -8.90
C SER A 3 16.79 9.24 -7.84
N VAL A 4 15.53 9.52 -7.49
CA VAL A 4 14.82 8.83 -6.38
C VAL A 4 13.52 8.16 -6.82
N ILE A 5 13.10 8.35 -8.08
CA ILE A 5 11.91 7.69 -8.61
C ILE A 5 12.33 6.30 -9.11
N PRO A 6 11.80 5.20 -8.54
CA PRO A 6 12.09 3.86 -9.03
C PRO A 6 11.62 3.72 -10.49
N THR A 7 12.52 3.32 -11.38
CA THR A 7 12.24 3.20 -12.83
C THR A 7 12.01 1.75 -13.29
N ASN A 8 12.09 0.78 -12.38
CA ASN A 8 11.94 -0.64 -12.69
C ASN A 8 11.19 -1.35 -11.56
N ASN A 9 9.87 -1.32 -11.62
CA ASN A 9 8.95 -1.91 -10.65
C ASN A 9 8.26 -3.12 -11.29
N PRO A 10 8.83 -4.33 -11.16
CA PRO A 10 8.24 -5.54 -11.75
C PRO A 10 6.94 -5.97 -11.07
N ASN A 11 6.62 -5.44 -9.90
CA ASN A 11 5.46 -5.82 -9.12
C ASN A 11 4.40 -4.72 -9.22
N GLN A 12 3.26 -5.06 -9.79
CA GLN A 12 2.16 -4.13 -10.04
C GLN A 12 0.88 -4.64 -9.40
N LEU A 13 0.25 -3.77 -8.63
CA LEU A 13 -1.05 -4.00 -8.00
C LEU A 13 -2.06 -3.01 -8.57
N ILE A 14 -3.24 -3.47 -8.97
CA ILE A 14 -4.42 -2.63 -9.22
C ILE A 14 -5.53 -3.09 -8.28
N ILE A 15 -6.15 -2.15 -7.57
CA ILE A 15 -7.17 -2.41 -6.55
C ILE A 15 -8.16 -1.26 -6.42
N ASP A 16 -9.40 -1.56 -6.05
CA ASP A 16 -10.40 -0.56 -5.70
C ASP A 16 -9.89 0.32 -4.56
N ARG A 17 -9.79 1.62 -4.83
CA ARG A 17 -9.19 2.59 -3.90
C ARG A 17 -10.02 2.72 -2.63
N VAL A 18 -11.35 2.69 -2.74
CA VAL A 18 -12.27 2.93 -1.61
C VAL A 18 -12.28 1.72 -0.67
N GLU A 19 -12.32 0.51 -1.22
CA GLU A 19 -12.22 -0.74 -0.49
C GLU A 19 -10.86 -0.84 0.23
N PHE A 20 -9.78 -0.49 -0.48
CA PHE A 20 -8.44 -0.50 0.11
C PHE A 20 -8.31 0.54 1.23
N TYR A 21 -8.74 1.78 1.02
CA TYR A 21 -8.73 2.83 2.05
C TYR A 21 -9.49 2.42 3.30
N ASN A 22 -10.71 1.92 3.13
CA ASN A 22 -11.57 1.52 4.24
C ASN A 22 -10.96 0.35 5.03
N THR A 23 -10.32 -0.58 4.34
CA THR A 23 -9.63 -1.72 4.96
C THR A 23 -8.41 -1.28 5.75
N VAL A 24 -7.55 -0.43 5.15
CA VAL A 24 -6.39 0.14 5.84
C VAL A 24 -6.85 0.91 7.09
N ARG A 25 -7.94 1.68 7.00
CA ARG A 25 -8.51 2.44 8.13
C ARG A 25 -9.02 1.56 9.27
N ARG A 26 -9.67 0.43 8.96
CA ARG A 26 -10.14 -0.52 9.99
C ARG A 26 -8.99 -1.28 10.61
N VAL A 27 -8.10 -1.84 9.79
CA VAL A 27 -6.97 -2.67 10.24
C VAL A 27 -5.96 -1.84 11.04
N SER A 28 -5.72 -0.58 10.68
CA SER A 28 -4.75 0.28 11.39
C SER A 28 -5.11 0.53 12.86
N VAL A 29 -6.38 0.38 13.26
CA VAL A 29 -6.81 0.50 14.67
C VAL A 29 -6.11 -0.53 15.57
N PHE A 30 -5.69 -1.66 14.99
CA PHE A 30 -4.99 -2.74 15.67
C PHE A 30 -3.47 -2.64 15.54
N SER A 31 -2.95 -1.60 14.89
CA SER A 31 -1.50 -1.36 14.80
C SER A 31 -0.97 -0.74 16.08
N ASN A 32 0.32 -0.96 16.36
CA ASN A 32 1.01 -0.25 17.42
C ASN A 32 0.99 1.27 17.18
N GLN A 33 0.48 2.03 18.16
CA GLN A 33 0.25 3.48 18.01
C GLN A 33 1.52 4.29 17.77
N ALA A 34 2.69 3.80 18.20
CA ALA A 34 3.96 4.48 17.98
C ALA A 34 4.47 4.30 16.54
N SER A 35 4.23 3.14 15.93
CA SER A 35 4.71 2.83 14.57
C SER A 35 3.68 3.11 13.48
N ASN A 36 2.39 2.92 13.79
CA ASN A 36 1.28 2.89 12.82
C ASN A 36 1.53 1.93 11.65
N LEU A 37 2.30 0.86 11.89
CA LEU A 37 2.73 -0.08 10.88
C LEU A 37 1.56 -0.92 10.37
N ILE A 38 1.38 -0.93 9.05
CA ILE A 38 0.52 -1.87 8.35
C ILE A 38 1.36 -2.73 7.42
N ARG A 39 1.07 -4.03 7.40
CA ARG A 39 1.77 -5.04 6.61
C ARG A 39 0.87 -5.45 5.46
N LEU A 40 1.37 -5.30 4.25
CA LEU A 40 0.73 -5.71 3.01
C LEU A 40 1.44 -6.95 2.50
N LYS A 41 0.70 -8.06 2.37
CA LYS A 41 1.19 -9.27 1.71
C LYS A 41 0.47 -9.40 0.37
N LEU A 42 1.25 -9.37 -0.70
CA LEU A 42 0.82 -9.36 -2.08
C LEU A 42 1.07 -10.75 -2.66
N THR A 43 0.01 -11.34 -3.19
CA THR A 43 0.02 -12.64 -3.85
C THR A 43 -0.87 -12.57 -5.09
N GLU A 44 -0.75 -13.52 -6.01
CA GLU A 44 -1.58 -13.57 -7.20
C GLU A 44 -3.08 -13.39 -6.87
N ASN A 45 -3.68 -12.31 -7.41
CA ASN A 45 -5.08 -11.92 -7.24
C ASN A 45 -5.56 -11.66 -5.79
N GLN A 46 -4.65 -11.51 -4.83
CA GLN A 46 -5.01 -11.27 -3.43
C GLN A 46 -4.04 -10.34 -2.72
N LEU A 47 -4.60 -9.33 -2.04
CA LEU A 47 -3.90 -8.50 -1.08
C LEU A 47 -4.37 -8.86 0.33
N ILE A 48 -3.44 -9.19 1.21
CA ILE A 48 -3.68 -9.37 2.64
C ILE A 48 -3.16 -8.15 3.39
N VAL A 49 -4.06 -7.47 4.10
CA VAL A 49 -3.74 -6.29 4.91
C VAL A 49 -3.77 -6.70 6.37
N SER A 50 -2.70 -6.46 7.11
CA SER A 50 -2.60 -6.84 8.52
C SER A 50 -1.91 -5.79 9.38
N ALA A 51 -2.30 -5.77 10.65
CA ALA A 51 -1.67 -4.95 11.67
C ALA A 51 -1.75 -5.67 13.03
N GLN A 52 -0.79 -5.37 13.90
CA GLN A 52 -0.77 -5.91 15.25
C GLN A 52 -0.14 -4.91 16.22
N ASP A 53 -0.56 -5.02 17.48
CA ASP A 53 0.07 -4.39 18.62
C ASP A 53 0.45 -5.50 19.61
N ILE A 54 1.75 -5.77 19.68
CA ILE A 54 2.30 -6.86 20.50
C ILE A 54 2.10 -6.56 21.98
N ASP A 55 2.23 -5.29 22.38
CA ASP A 55 2.13 -4.86 23.78
C ASP A 55 0.71 -5.11 24.34
N PHE A 56 -0.30 -4.96 23.47
CA PHE A 56 -1.70 -5.16 23.81
C PHE A 56 -2.27 -6.50 23.33
N SER A 57 -1.46 -7.35 22.68
CA SER A 57 -1.87 -8.66 22.14
C SER A 57 -3.12 -8.59 21.24
N ILE A 58 -3.22 -7.54 20.43
CA ILE A 58 -4.31 -7.36 19.46
C ILE A 58 -3.78 -7.42 18.03
N SER A 59 -4.59 -7.92 17.11
CA SER A 59 -4.26 -7.96 15.69
C SER A 59 -5.52 -7.95 14.83
N ALA A 60 -5.36 -7.52 13.58
CA ALA A 60 -6.38 -7.60 12.54
C ALA A 60 -5.75 -8.05 11.22
N VAL A 61 -6.52 -8.83 10.47
CA VAL A 61 -6.15 -9.33 9.14
C VAL A 61 -7.40 -9.29 8.26
N GLU A 62 -7.30 -8.59 7.15
CA GLU A 62 -8.34 -8.56 6.11
C GLU A 62 -7.74 -8.96 4.76
N ARG A 63 -8.60 -9.47 3.87
CA ARG A 63 -8.21 -9.91 2.53
C ARG A 63 -9.05 -9.17 1.50
N LEU A 64 -8.37 -8.70 0.47
CA LEU A 64 -8.96 -7.96 -0.64
C LEU A 64 -8.66 -8.67 -1.94
N SER A 65 -9.63 -8.65 -2.85
CA SER A 65 -9.41 -9.03 -4.23
C SER A 65 -8.70 -7.89 -4.95
N CYS A 66 -7.72 -8.23 -5.77
CA CYS A 66 -6.96 -7.26 -6.54
C CYS A 66 -6.43 -7.90 -7.82
N GLN A 67 -5.88 -7.10 -8.72
CA GLN A 67 -5.08 -7.60 -9.84
C GLN A 67 -3.62 -7.40 -9.45
N TYR A 68 -2.88 -8.48 -9.22
CA TYR A 68 -1.47 -8.40 -8.86
C TYR A 68 -0.64 -9.21 -9.85
N GLU A 69 0.34 -8.55 -10.46
CA GLU A 69 1.32 -9.13 -11.35
C GLU A 69 2.72 -8.90 -10.76
N GLY A 70 3.44 -9.98 -10.49
CA GLY A 70 4.75 -9.90 -9.85
C GLY A 70 5.08 -11.14 -9.03
N GLU A 71 6.18 -11.05 -8.28
CA GLU A 71 6.55 -12.05 -7.29
C GLU A 71 5.79 -11.82 -5.99
N ASP A 72 5.42 -12.91 -5.29
CA ASP A 72 4.84 -12.84 -3.96
C ASP A 72 5.77 -12.05 -3.03
N MET A 73 5.22 -11.03 -2.37
CA MET A 73 6.01 -10.17 -1.49
C MET A 73 5.25 -9.72 -0.27
N GLU A 74 6.00 -9.23 0.71
CA GLU A 74 5.46 -8.63 1.91
C GLU A 74 6.19 -7.31 2.18
N ILE A 75 5.42 -6.24 2.39
CA ILE A 75 5.95 -4.89 2.57
C ILE A 75 5.17 -4.12 3.64
N GLY A 76 5.90 -3.35 4.44
CA GLY A 76 5.34 -2.59 5.55
C GLY A 76 5.24 -1.11 5.20
N PHE A 77 4.18 -0.43 5.61
CA PHE A 77 4.01 1.01 5.42
C PHE A 77 3.45 1.67 6.68
N LYS A 78 3.65 3.00 6.79
CA LYS A 78 2.85 3.80 7.74
C LYS A 78 1.43 3.90 7.23
N SER A 79 0.49 3.36 7.99
CA SER A 79 -0.95 3.40 7.65
C SER A 79 -1.46 4.81 7.44
N THR A 80 -1.01 5.79 8.23
CA THR A 80 -1.43 7.20 8.13
C THR A 80 -1.10 7.78 6.75
N PHE A 81 0.12 7.59 6.27
CA PHE A 81 0.54 8.08 4.95
C PHE A 81 -0.18 7.35 3.81
N LEU A 82 -0.37 6.04 3.94
CA LEU A 82 -1.15 5.28 2.97
C LEU A 82 -2.60 5.77 2.89
N GLN A 83 -3.24 6.02 4.03
CA GLN A 83 -4.60 6.58 4.10
C GLN A 83 -4.67 7.98 3.49
N GLU A 84 -3.70 8.85 3.79
CA GLU A 84 -3.62 10.19 3.21
C GLU A 84 -3.53 10.13 1.68
N ILE A 85 -2.62 9.31 1.13
CA ILE A 85 -2.49 9.13 -0.32
C ILE A 85 -3.80 8.65 -0.94
N LEU A 86 -4.39 7.57 -0.41
CA LEU A 86 -5.63 6.99 -0.94
C LEU A 86 -6.83 7.95 -0.84
N SER A 87 -6.84 8.84 0.16
CA SER A 87 -7.90 9.84 0.31
C SER A 87 -7.79 11.02 -0.66
N ASN A 88 -6.56 11.34 -1.10
CA ASN A 88 -6.29 12.43 -2.04
C ASN A 88 -6.42 12.02 -3.52
N LEU A 89 -6.43 10.72 -3.81
CA LEU A 89 -6.68 10.19 -5.15
C LEU A 89 -8.18 10.22 -5.45
N SER A 90 -8.55 10.76 -6.62
CA SER A 90 -9.94 10.82 -7.10
C SER A 90 -10.36 9.57 -7.91
N ALA A 91 -9.40 8.83 -8.46
CA ALA A 91 -9.66 7.67 -9.31
C ALA A 91 -10.42 6.54 -8.59
N THR A 92 -11.18 5.72 -9.33
CA THR A 92 -11.86 4.54 -8.78
C THR A 92 -10.86 3.49 -8.31
N ASP A 93 -9.91 3.17 -9.18
CA ASP A 93 -8.85 2.21 -8.91
C ASP A 93 -7.50 2.91 -8.68
N VAL A 94 -6.69 2.34 -7.79
CA VAL A 94 -5.31 2.76 -7.55
C VAL A 94 -4.35 1.70 -8.06
N LYS A 95 -3.30 2.15 -8.75
CA LYS A 95 -2.16 1.34 -9.13
C LYS A 95 -1.01 1.55 -8.15
N MET A 96 -0.49 0.47 -7.59
CA MET A 96 0.76 0.49 -6.85
C MET A 96 1.87 -0.20 -7.65
N GLU A 97 3.01 0.46 -7.78
CA GLU A 97 4.20 -0.12 -8.41
C GLU A 97 5.30 -0.30 -7.37
N LEU A 98 5.82 -1.52 -7.29
CA LEU A 98 6.75 -1.98 -6.27
C LEU A 98 7.95 -2.68 -6.92
N SER A 99 9.10 -2.57 -6.28
CA SER A 99 10.34 -3.23 -6.72
C SER A 99 10.77 -4.31 -5.74
N ASP A 100 11.27 -3.92 -4.57
CA ASP A 100 11.58 -4.83 -3.48
C ASP A 100 11.02 -4.28 -2.15
N PRO A 101 10.85 -5.11 -1.10
CA PRO A 101 10.29 -4.69 0.19
C PRO A 101 11.04 -3.56 0.91
N THR A 102 12.27 -3.24 0.48
CA THR A 102 13.11 -2.19 1.07
C THR A 102 13.10 -0.90 0.27
N ARG A 103 12.48 -0.89 -0.91
CA ARG A 103 12.37 0.29 -1.79
C ARG A 103 11.01 0.95 -1.68
N ALA A 104 10.99 2.23 -2.03
CA ALA A 104 9.77 3.00 -2.09
C ALA A 104 8.77 2.40 -3.09
N GLY A 105 7.51 2.39 -2.69
CA GLY A 105 6.40 2.12 -3.58
C GLY A 105 5.88 3.39 -4.22
N LEU A 106 5.43 3.28 -5.47
CA LEU A 106 4.73 4.34 -6.18
C LEU A 106 3.23 4.07 -6.13
N LEU A 107 2.44 5.09 -5.83
CA LEU A 107 0.99 5.05 -5.89
C LEU A 107 0.51 6.05 -6.94
N LEU A 108 -0.30 5.55 -7.85
CA LEU A 108 -0.77 6.24 -9.05
C LEU A 108 -2.27 5.95 -9.23
N PRO A 109 -3.07 6.87 -9.79
CA PRO A 109 -4.39 6.51 -10.29
C PRO A 109 -4.26 5.44 -11.39
N ALA A 110 -5.13 4.41 -11.40
CA ALA A 110 -5.09 3.37 -12.43
C ALA A 110 -5.64 3.87 -13.77
N GLU A 111 -6.64 4.76 -13.72
CA GLU A 111 -7.21 5.45 -14.88
C GLU A 111 -6.93 6.95 -14.75
N ASN A 112 -6.26 7.52 -15.75
CA ASN A 112 -6.06 8.96 -15.84
C ASN A 112 -7.29 9.58 -16.52
N GLU A 113 -8.24 10.09 -15.75
CA GLU A 113 -9.33 10.90 -16.33
C GLU A 113 -8.84 12.27 -16.83
N HIS A 114 -7.64 12.69 -16.42
CA HIS A 114 -7.01 13.95 -16.84
C HIS A 114 -5.54 13.71 -17.25
N GLU A 115 -5.25 13.82 -18.54
CA GLU A 115 -3.88 13.69 -19.12
C GLU A 115 -2.87 14.73 -18.57
N GLU A 116 -3.34 15.75 -17.86
CA GLU A 116 -2.53 16.88 -17.40
C GLU A 116 -1.98 16.77 -15.96
N GLU A 117 -2.42 15.78 -15.16
CA GLU A 117 -1.93 15.58 -13.80
C GLU A 117 -1.26 14.21 -13.64
N ASN A 118 0.06 14.17 -13.83
CA ASN A 118 0.88 13.02 -13.45
C ASN A 118 1.02 12.96 -11.91
N VAL A 119 -0.06 12.61 -11.21
CA VAL A 119 -0.06 12.47 -9.76
C VAL A 119 0.67 11.17 -9.40
N LEU A 120 1.95 11.30 -9.08
CA LEU A 120 2.79 10.24 -8.55
C LEU A 120 3.06 10.52 -7.07
N MET A 121 2.60 9.61 -6.22
CA MET A 121 2.88 9.66 -4.79
C MET A 121 3.88 8.57 -4.44
N LEU A 122 4.90 8.93 -3.67
CA LEU A 122 5.96 8.02 -3.24
C LEU A 122 5.78 7.69 -1.77
N LEU A 123 5.79 6.40 -1.44
CA LEU A 123 5.66 5.91 -0.07
C LEU A 123 6.87 5.07 0.31
N MET A 124 7.56 5.48 1.37
CA MET A 124 8.73 4.76 1.90
C MET A 124 8.28 3.55 2.72
N PRO A 125 8.89 2.37 2.54
CA PRO A 125 8.57 1.21 3.33
C PRO A 125 9.08 1.36 4.76
N MET A 126 8.46 0.61 5.65
CA MET A 126 8.93 0.36 7.00
C MET A 126 9.45 -1.07 7.10
N MET A 127 10.52 -1.24 7.88
CA MET A 127 11.02 -2.57 8.21
C MET A 127 9.94 -3.36 8.93
N ILE A 128 9.62 -4.52 8.38
CA ILE A 128 8.81 -5.52 9.06
C ILE A 128 9.78 -6.33 9.92
N ASN A 129 9.69 -6.16 11.24
CA ASN A 129 10.39 -7.08 12.15
C ASN A 129 9.56 -8.36 12.21
N ALA A 130 10.20 -9.47 11.82
CA ALA A 130 9.65 -10.82 11.95
C ALA A 130 9.67 -11.29 13.41
#